data_AF-A0A9W7CN65-F1
#
_entry.id   AF-A0A9W7CN65-F1
#
_cell.length_a   1.000
_cell.length_b   1.000
_cell.length_c   1.000
_cell.angle_alpha   90.00
_cell.angle_beta   90.00
_cell.angle_gamma   90.00
#
_symmetry.space_group_name_H-M   'P 1'
#
loop_
_entity.id
_entity.type
_entity.pdbx_description
1 polymer ?
#
loop_
_entity_poly.entity_id
_entity_poly.type
_entity_poly.pdbx_seq_one_letter_code
_entity_poly.pdbx_strand_id
1 'polypeptide(L)'
;MKSYGLSEIFPTVPNLSSIWSSNSSFRSSVRLATRKSLFHPPPPPPPSSLEKAKNYKKKLNFLRQIQVDLSSTANGRWHVNPTESLSYPHLDSAFAKYSIRLTGSEFISTLTSLTRTAFESELKHIEDQPLRGSWLDISTNYDGPLEYGWHRDSQLEGQVTLMLGFPSSSSYSGHSVFSHFTTHSPTTLKTTSEGEGHDSPLIVDMEENVKIREVIKPFYGEGCEVLVYRDDKLLHSAPDSTNRDGVWRFM
;
A
#
# COMPACT_ATOMS: atom_id res chain seq x y z
N MET A 1 11.66 -7.90 7.52
CA MET A 1 11.44 -6.79 6.57
C MET A 1 12.55 -6.80 5.53
N LYS A 2 12.25 -6.51 4.27
CA LYS A 2 13.20 -6.47 3.15
C LYS A 2 12.93 -5.20 2.33
N SER A 3 13.98 -4.58 1.79
CA SER A 3 13.87 -3.41 0.91
C SER A 3 14.42 -3.76 -0.46
N TYR A 4 13.78 -3.24 -1.50
CA TYR A 4 14.05 -3.56 -2.89
C TYR A 4 14.07 -2.30 -3.75
N GLY A 5 14.90 -2.34 -4.79
CA GLY A 5 14.93 -1.33 -5.82
C GLY A 5 13.93 -1.61 -6.94
N LEU A 6 13.35 -0.58 -7.55
CA LEU A 6 12.52 -0.78 -8.76
C LEU A 6 13.33 -1.39 -9.93
N SER A 7 14.63 -1.11 -10.01
CA SER A 7 15.53 -1.73 -11.01
C SER A 7 15.80 -3.20 -10.75
N GLU A 8 15.80 -3.62 -9.48
CA GLU A 8 15.90 -5.03 -9.07
C GLU A 8 14.61 -5.79 -9.41
N ILE A 9 13.46 -5.17 -9.13
CA ILE A 9 12.14 -5.77 -9.38
C ILE A 9 11.82 -5.82 -10.88
N PHE A 10 12.24 -4.80 -11.64
CA PHE A 10 11.98 -4.67 -13.08
C PHE A 10 13.30 -4.55 -13.87
N PRO A 11 14.11 -5.61 -13.94
CA PRO A 11 15.45 -5.56 -14.56
C PRO A 11 15.40 -5.28 -16.07
N THR A 12 14.27 -5.58 -16.73
CA THR A 12 14.04 -5.30 -18.15
C THR A 12 13.67 -3.84 -18.43
N VAL A 13 13.46 -3.03 -17.38
CA VAL A 13 13.07 -1.62 -17.46
C VAL A 13 14.11 -0.75 -16.74
N PRO A 14 15.34 -0.63 -17.26
CA PRO A 14 16.50 -0.13 -16.53
C PRO A 14 16.35 1.31 -16.02
N ASN A 15 15.56 2.14 -16.71
CA ASN A 15 15.36 3.54 -16.34
C ASN A 15 14.25 3.75 -15.31
N LEU A 16 13.53 2.69 -14.90
CA LEU A 16 12.35 2.83 -14.03
C LEU A 16 12.68 3.45 -12.67
N SER A 17 13.74 2.97 -12.01
CA SER A 17 14.19 3.49 -10.71
C SER A 17 14.66 4.94 -10.82
N SER A 18 15.47 5.26 -11.83
CA SER A 18 15.97 6.62 -12.06
C SER A 18 14.84 7.63 -12.35
N ILE A 19 13.87 7.29 -13.22
CA ILE A 19 12.72 8.18 -13.48
C ILE A 19 11.79 8.25 -12.27
N TRP A 20 11.62 7.15 -11.53
CA TRP A 20 10.83 7.14 -10.29
C TRP A 20 11.42 8.11 -9.26
N SER A 21 12.74 8.09 -9.08
CA SER A 21 13.46 8.99 -8.19
C SER A 21 13.36 10.46 -8.66
N SER A 22 13.69 10.73 -9.91
CA SER A 22 13.91 12.09 -10.43
C SER A 22 12.64 12.83 -10.92
N ASN A 23 11.53 12.15 -11.14
CA ASN A 23 10.35 12.75 -11.78
C ASN A 23 9.07 12.59 -10.96
N SER A 24 8.71 13.62 -10.19
CA SER A 24 7.45 13.66 -9.43
C SER A 24 6.21 13.55 -10.32
N SER A 25 6.21 14.15 -11.51
CA SER A 25 5.08 14.09 -12.44
C SER A 25 4.84 12.68 -12.99
N PHE A 26 5.90 11.90 -13.17
CA PHE A 26 5.79 10.48 -13.49
C PHE A 26 5.14 9.71 -12.34
N ARG A 27 5.65 9.88 -11.12
CA ARG A 27 5.07 9.26 -9.90
C ARG A 27 3.60 9.59 -9.73
N SER A 28 3.20 10.87 -9.84
CA SER A 28 1.79 11.28 -9.73
C SER A 28 0.93 10.69 -10.86
N SER A 29 1.48 10.58 -12.07
CA SER A 29 0.78 9.96 -13.21
C SER A 29 0.52 8.48 -12.98
N VAL A 30 1.52 7.74 -12.48
CA VAL A 30 1.37 6.34 -12.10
C VAL A 30 0.38 6.19 -10.94
N ARG A 31 0.48 7.07 -9.93
CA ARG A 31 -0.43 7.10 -8.77
C ARG A 31 -1.90 7.24 -9.17
N LEU A 32 -2.18 8.24 -10.02
CA LEU A 32 -3.53 8.49 -10.54
C LEU A 32 -4.02 7.35 -11.45
N ALA A 33 -3.13 6.81 -12.29
CA ALA A 33 -3.46 5.69 -13.17
C ALA A 33 -3.88 4.45 -12.37
N THR A 34 -3.21 4.14 -11.27
CA THR A 34 -3.58 3.02 -10.40
C THR A 34 -4.91 3.25 -9.69
N ARG A 35 -5.21 4.47 -9.21
CA ARG A 35 -6.59 4.78 -8.74
C ARG A 35 -7.62 4.58 -9.85
N LYS A 36 -7.26 4.98 -11.07
CA LYS A 36 -7.91 4.64 -12.36
C LYS A 36 -8.38 3.18 -12.41
N SER A 37 -7.47 2.31 -12.02
CA SER A 37 -7.48 0.88 -12.30
C SER A 37 -7.97 0.00 -11.14
N LEU A 38 -7.62 0.32 -9.90
CA LEU A 38 -7.86 -0.55 -8.72
C LEU A 38 -9.01 -0.06 -7.84
N PHE A 39 -9.44 1.18 -8.01
CA PHE A 39 -10.54 1.74 -7.24
C PHE A 39 -11.88 1.25 -7.81
N HIS A 40 -12.61 0.45 -7.02
CA HIS A 40 -13.90 -0.10 -7.41
C HIS A 40 -15.01 0.50 -6.54
N PRO A 41 -15.94 1.30 -7.11
CA PRO A 41 -17.10 1.75 -6.35
C PRO A 41 -17.98 0.55 -5.97
N PRO A 42 -18.75 0.65 -4.86
CA PRO A 42 -19.68 -0.41 -4.47
C PRO A 42 -20.74 -0.62 -5.57
N PRO A 43 -21.26 -1.84 -5.73
CA PRO A 43 -22.33 -2.10 -6.69
C PRO A 43 -23.59 -1.30 -6.34
N PRO A 44 -24.44 -0.97 -7.33
CA PRO A 44 -25.69 -0.27 -7.08
C PRO A 44 -26.62 -1.11 -6.19
N PRO A 45 -27.38 -0.47 -5.28
CA PRO A 45 -28.37 -1.19 -4.47
C PRO A 45 -29.49 -1.75 -5.36
N PRO A 46 -30.17 -2.83 -4.94
CA PRO A 46 -31.31 -3.37 -5.67
C PRO A 46 -32.42 -2.32 -5.83
N PRO A 47 -33.16 -2.33 -6.96
CA PRO A 47 -34.14 -1.32 -7.32
C PRO A 47 -35.39 -1.44 -6.45
N SER A 48 -35.34 -0.87 -5.25
CA SER A 48 -36.41 -1.03 -4.25
C SER A 48 -36.80 0.28 -3.57
N SER A 49 -35.98 1.34 -3.64
CA SER A 49 -36.38 2.68 -3.14
C SER A 49 -35.62 3.82 -3.82
N LEU A 50 -36.34 4.92 -4.09
CA LEU A 50 -35.79 6.16 -4.63
C LEU A 50 -34.75 6.79 -3.69
N GLU A 51 -34.94 6.65 -2.38
CA GLU A 51 -34.02 7.16 -1.37
C GLU A 51 -32.66 6.44 -1.38
N LYS A 52 -32.67 5.09 -1.45
CA LYS A 52 -31.42 4.31 -1.63
C LYS A 52 -30.71 4.69 -2.92
N ALA A 53 -31.43 4.94 -4.01
CA ALA A 53 -30.84 5.39 -5.27
C ALA A 53 -30.20 6.79 -5.16
N LYS A 54 -30.88 7.75 -4.50
CA LYS A 54 -30.33 9.10 -4.25
C LYS A 54 -29.07 9.05 -3.38
N ASN A 55 -29.09 8.26 -2.30
CA ASN A 55 -27.95 8.11 -1.41
C ASN A 55 -26.77 7.41 -2.10
N TYR A 56 -27.05 6.40 -2.92
CA TYR A 56 -26.03 5.75 -3.75
C TYR A 56 -25.38 6.73 -4.73
N LYS A 57 -26.15 7.58 -5.42
CA LYS A 57 -25.59 8.59 -6.34
C LYS A 57 -24.68 9.59 -5.61
N LYS A 58 -25.08 10.06 -4.43
CA LYS A 58 -24.23 10.93 -3.59
C LYS A 58 -22.92 10.23 -3.21
N LYS A 59 -23.01 8.99 -2.74
CA LYS A 59 -21.84 8.16 -2.40
C LYS A 59 -20.93 7.95 -3.61
N LEU A 60 -21.49 7.63 -4.77
CA LEU A 60 -20.73 7.42 -6.00
C LEU A 60 -19.98 8.67 -6.45
N ASN A 61 -20.61 9.85 -6.37
CA ASN A 61 -19.95 11.12 -6.69
C ASN A 61 -18.77 11.40 -5.74
N PHE A 62 -18.96 11.19 -4.44
CA PHE A 62 -17.90 11.33 -3.45
C PHE A 62 -16.73 10.37 -3.72
N LEU A 63 -17.03 9.10 -4.01
CA LEU A 63 -16.01 8.09 -4.34
C LEU A 63 -15.26 8.42 -5.63
N ARG A 64 -15.94 8.95 -6.65
CA ARG A 64 -15.29 9.44 -7.89
C ARG A 64 -14.36 10.61 -7.63
N GLN A 65 -14.69 11.47 -6.66
CA GLN A 65 -13.80 12.56 -6.24
C GLN A 65 -12.55 12.01 -5.56
N ILE A 66 -12.70 11.08 -4.60
CA ILE A 66 -11.58 10.38 -3.95
C ILE A 66 -10.68 9.67 -4.97
N GLN A 67 -11.27 9.07 -6.01
CA GLN A 67 -10.52 8.36 -7.04
C GLN A 67 -9.51 9.26 -7.77
N VAL A 68 -9.76 10.56 -7.90
CA VAL A 68 -8.87 11.49 -8.63
C VAL A 68 -8.13 12.47 -7.72
N ASP A 69 -8.56 12.63 -6.48
CA ASP A 69 -7.95 13.52 -5.50
C ASP A 69 -6.75 12.85 -4.80
N LEU A 70 -5.54 13.05 -5.33
CA LEU A 70 -4.31 12.48 -4.78
C LEU A 70 -3.98 12.93 -3.34
N SER A 71 -4.67 13.95 -2.80
CA SER A 71 -4.52 14.36 -1.40
C SER A 71 -5.37 13.53 -0.42
N SER A 72 -6.35 12.78 -0.91
CA SER A 72 -7.16 11.87 -0.09
C SER A 72 -6.57 10.47 -0.08
N THR A 73 -6.81 9.70 0.99
CA THR A 73 -6.54 8.25 0.98
C THR A 73 -7.60 7.53 0.15
N ALA A 74 -7.18 6.58 -0.68
CA ALA A 74 -8.07 5.74 -1.50
C ALA A 74 -7.79 4.25 -1.25
N ASN A 75 -8.81 3.42 -1.38
CA ASN A 75 -8.69 1.98 -1.22
C ASN A 75 -9.35 1.23 -2.39
N GLY A 76 -8.87 0.03 -2.65
CA GLY A 76 -9.32 -0.81 -3.74
C GLY A 76 -8.94 -2.27 -3.52
N ARG A 77 -9.15 -3.06 -4.58
CA ARG A 77 -8.77 -4.47 -4.61
C ARG A 77 -7.89 -4.71 -5.82
N TRP A 78 -6.95 -5.64 -5.69
CA TRP A 78 -6.13 -6.13 -6.78
C TRP A 78 -6.39 -7.63 -6.96
N HIS A 79 -6.36 -8.09 -8.21
CA HIS A 79 -6.67 -9.47 -8.59
C HIS A 79 -7.97 -10.01 -7.96
N VAL A 80 -9.11 -9.41 -8.30
CA VAL A 80 -10.42 -9.79 -7.74
C VAL A 80 -10.84 -11.20 -8.19
N ASN A 81 -10.48 -11.59 -9.42
CA ASN A 81 -10.75 -12.91 -9.98
C ASN A 81 -9.47 -13.49 -10.63
N PRO A 82 -9.01 -14.69 -10.22
CA PRO A 82 -7.79 -15.32 -10.79
C PRO A 82 -7.89 -15.67 -12.27
N THR A 83 -9.12 -15.76 -12.80
CA THR A 83 -9.42 -16.15 -14.18
C THR A 83 -9.62 -14.96 -15.11
N GLU A 84 -9.64 -13.72 -14.60
CA GLU A 84 -9.78 -12.54 -15.43
C GLU A 84 -8.42 -12.10 -15.97
N SER A 85 -8.35 -11.86 -17.29
CA SER A 85 -7.21 -11.16 -17.87
C SER A 85 -7.18 -9.75 -17.29
N LEU A 86 -6.20 -9.49 -16.42
CA LEU A 86 -6.00 -8.17 -15.83
C LEU A 86 -5.46 -7.24 -16.91
N SER A 87 -6.21 -6.17 -17.18
CA SER A 87 -5.79 -5.09 -18.06
C SER A 87 -5.86 -3.78 -17.28
N TYR A 88 -4.78 -3.01 -17.34
CA TYR A 88 -4.67 -1.73 -16.66
C TYR A 88 -4.32 -0.61 -17.65
N PRO A 89 -5.25 -0.26 -18.56
CA PRO A 89 -4.96 0.66 -19.68
C PRO A 89 -4.57 2.07 -19.24
N HIS A 90 -5.03 2.50 -18.05
CA HIS A 90 -4.60 3.77 -17.47
C HIS A 90 -3.12 3.75 -17.07
N LEU A 91 -2.62 2.62 -16.55
CA LEU A 91 -1.21 2.44 -16.24
C LEU A 91 -0.39 2.29 -17.52
N ASP A 92 -0.86 1.53 -18.51
CA ASP A 92 -0.20 1.43 -19.82
C ASP A 92 0.00 2.82 -20.43
N SER A 93 -1.05 3.65 -20.40
CA SER A 93 -1.01 5.03 -20.88
C SER A 93 -0.04 5.90 -20.07
N ALA A 94 0.01 5.72 -18.75
CA ALA A 94 0.94 6.46 -17.89
C ALA A 94 2.40 6.08 -18.18
N PHE A 95 2.73 4.80 -18.34
CA PHE A 95 4.08 4.39 -18.69
C PHE A 95 4.48 4.84 -20.10
N ALA A 96 3.59 4.67 -21.08
CA ALA A 96 3.82 5.11 -22.46
C ALA A 96 4.08 6.61 -22.57
N LYS A 97 3.35 7.45 -21.80
CA LYS A 97 3.56 8.91 -21.75
C LYS A 97 5.00 9.30 -21.41
N TYR A 98 5.70 8.49 -20.62
CA TYR A 98 7.09 8.73 -20.21
C TYR A 98 8.09 7.78 -20.89
N SER A 99 7.70 7.15 -22.01
CA SER A 99 8.53 6.21 -22.76
C SER A 99 9.04 5.00 -21.94
N ILE A 100 8.30 4.62 -20.91
CA ILE A 100 8.59 3.43 -20.10
C ILE A 100 7.91 2.22 -20.76
N ARG A 101 8.72 1.22 -21.14
CA ARG A 101 8.26 -0.03 -21.76
C ARG A 101 7.85 -1.02 -20.67
N LEU A 102 6.72 -0.75 -20.03
CA LEU A 102 6.14 -1.58 -18.99
C LEU A 102 4.62 -1.50 -19.09
N THR A 103 3.93 -2.65 -19.09
CA THR A 103 2.47 -2.66 -18.98
C THR A 103 2.04 -2.54 -17.53
N GLY A 104 0.85 -2.01 -17.29
CA GLY A 104 0.25 -1.99 -15.97
C GLY A 104 0.06 -3.39 -15.40
N SER A 105 -0.20 -4.39 -16.23
CA SER A 105 -0.40 -5.78 -15.79
C SER A 105 0.89 -6.41 -15.30
N GLU A 106 1.99 -6.21 -16.03
CA GLU A 106 3.33 -6.58 -15.56
C GLU A 106 3.69 -5.81 -14.28
N PHE A 107 3.44 -4.50 -14.23
CA PHE A 107 3.78 -3.69 -13.06
C PHE A 107 3.05 -4.15 -11.79
N ILE A 108 1.73 -4.30 -11.84
CA ILE A 108 0.95 -4.72 -10.67
C ILE A 108 1.27 -6.17 -10.30
N SER A 109 1.32 -7.10 -11.26
CA SER A 109 1.56 -8.52 -10.97
C SER A 109 2.96 -8.75 -10.40
N THR A 110 3.98 -8.08 -10.93
CA THR A 110 5.35 -8.21 -10.41
C THR A 110 5.46 -7.62 -9.01
N LEU A 111 4.89 -6.44 -8.74
CA LEU A 111 4.87 -5.89 -7.38
C LEU A 111 4.14 -6.83 -6.42
N THR A 112 2.92 -7.26 -6.75
CA THR A 112 2.13 -8.08 -5.84
C THR A 112 2.70 -9.49 -5.67
N SER A 113 3.50 -10.00 -6.61
CA SER A 113 4.21 -11.27 -6.43
C SER A 113 5.16 -11.27 -5.23
N LEU A 114 5.70 -10.10 -4.86
CA LEU A 114 6.59 -9.95 -3.71
C LEU A 114 5.88 -10.24 -2.38
N THR A 115 4.54 -10.17 -2.31
CA THR A 115 3.81 -10.58 -1.11
C THR A 115 3.88 -12.09 -0.87
N ARG A 116 4.39 -12.87 -1.83
CA ARG A 116 4.58 -14.31 -1.69
C ARG A 116 6.06 -14.67 -1.70
N THR A 117 6.82 -14.09 -2.62
CA THR A 117 8.21 -14.48 -2.87
C THR A 117 9.20 -13.85 -1.89
N ALA A 118 8.88 -12.69 -1.31
CA ALA A 118 9.84 -12.00 -0.43
C ALA A 118 10.22 -12.83 0.81
N PHE A 119 9.36 -13.73 1.29
CA PHE A 119 9.61 -14.57 2.46
C PHE A 119 9.34 -16.06 2.20
N GLU A 120 9.46 -16.52 0.95
CA GLU A 120 9.13 -17.87 0.52
C GLU A 120 9.82 -18.97 1.36
N SER A 121 11.10 -18.79 1.70
CA SER A 121 11.84 -19.73 2.57
C SER A 121 11.25 -19.89 3.97
N GLU A 122 10.48 -18.89 4.43
CA GLU A 122 9.83 -18.86 5.74
C GLU A 122 8.33 -19.22 5.66
N LEU A 123 7.74 -19.23 4.45
CA LEU A 123 6.30 -19.35 4.20
C LEU A 123 5.96 -20.54 3.31
N LYS A 124 6.13 -21.75 3.87
CA LYS A 124 5.98 -23.03 3.16
C LYS A 124 4.55 -23.39 2.70
N HIS A 125 3.55 -22.52 2.89
CA HIS A 125 2.12 -22.86 2.71
C HIS A 125 1.33 -21.89 1.81
N ILE A 126 1.98 -20.90 1.18
CA ILE A 126 1.26 -19.84 0.45
C ILE A 126 1.24 -20.06 -1.07
N GLU A 127 1.93 -21.09 -1.59
CA GLU A 127 2.08 -21.34 -3.04
C GLU A 127 0.77 -21.71 -3.78
N ASP A 128 -0.25 -22.22 -3.08
CA ASP A 128 -1.50 -22.65 -3.71
C ASP A 128 -2.64 -21.62 -3.65
N GLN A 129 -2.44 -20.48 -2.97
CA GLN A 129 -3.49 -19.47 -2.87
C GLN A 129 -3.50 -18.52 -4.08
N PRO A 130 -4.69 -18.19 -4.61
CA PRO A 130 -4.79 -17.17 -5.65
C PRO A 130 -4.27 -15.83 -5.13
N LEU A 131 -3.36 -15.21 -5.89
CA LEU A 131 -2.93 -13.83 -5.70
C LEU A 131 -4.17 -12.93 -5.77
N ARG A 132 -4.64 -12.45 -4.62
CA ARG A 132 -5.74 -11.50 -4.46
C ARG A 132 -5.48 -10.71 -3.20
N GLY A 133 -5.96 -9.47 -3.16
CA GLY A 133 -5.79 -8.68 -1.95
C GLY A 133 -6.39 -7.29 -2.02
N SER A 134 -6.06 -6.51 -1.01
CA SER A 134 -6.44 -5.11 -0.88
C SER A 134 -5.29 -4.20 -1.25
N TRP A 135 -5.65 -3.04 -1.80
CA TRP A 135 -4.70 -1.98 -2.13
C TRP A 135 -5.14 -0.70 -1.43
N LEU A 136 -4.20 -0.02 -0.78
CA LEU A 136 -4.40 1.30 -0.19
C LEU A 136 -3.42 2.27 -0.83
N ASP A 137 -3.90 3.45 -1.19
CA ASP A 137 -3.09 4.62 -1.48
C ASP A 137 -3.25 5.62 -0.35
N ILE A 138 -2.29 5.60 0.57
CA ILE A 138 -2.32 6.39 1.80
C ILE A 138 -1.72 7.75 1.48
N SER A 139 -2.58 8.77 1.46
CA SER A 139 -2.16 10.18 1.49
C SER A 139 -2.45 10.72 2.88
N THR A 140 -1.39 11.09 3.59
CA THR A 140 -1.47 11.69 4.92
C THR A 140 -0.42 12.77 4.99
N ASN A 141 -0.86 14.00 5.25
CA ASN A 141 0.01 15.07 5.73
C ASN A 141 -0.21 15.13 7.24
N TYR A 142 0.69 14.50 7.99
CA TYR A 142 0.60 14.46 9.44
C TYR A 142 1.77 15.23 10.03
N ASP A 143 1.46 16.36 10.66
CA ASP A 143 2.33 17.12 11.55
C ASP A 143 1.69 17.09 12.94
N GLY A 144 1.82 15.95 13.65
CA GLY A 144 1.19 15.78 14.95
C GLY A 144 2.09 15.04 15.95
N PRO A 145 1.76 15.11 17.25
CA PRO A 145 2.61 14.59 18.32
C PRO A 145 2.85 13.07 18.21
N LEU A 146 4.00 12.66 18.77
CA LEU A 146 4.69 11.35 18.75
C LEU A 146 3.92 10.15 19.34
N GLU A 147 2.59 10.17 19.40
CA GLU A 147 1.83 9.00 19.84
C GLU A 147 1.71 8.01 18.70
N TYR A 148 2.62 7.05 18.67
CA TYR A 148 2.56 5.94 17.72
C TYR A 148 1.35 5.05 18.05
N GLY A 149 0.36 5.04 17.16
CA GLY A 149 -0.66 3.99 17.14
C GLY A 149 -0.07 2.69 16.58
N TRP A 150 0.61 1.91 17.42
CA TRP A 150 1.20 0.63 17.02
C TRP A 150 0.11 -0.41 16.74
N HIS A 151 0.13 -0.97 15.53
CA HIS A 151 -0.83 -2.00 15.14
C HIS A 151 -0.24 -2.98 14.13
N ARG A 152 -0.98 -4.07 13.91
CA ARG A 152 -0.91 -4.92 12.71
C ARG A 152 -2.21 -4.75 11.95
N ASP A 153 -2.14 -4.75 10.63
CA ASP A 153 -3.36 -4.64 9.81
C ASP A 153 -4.15 -5.96 9.81
N SER A 154 -3.46 -7.09 10.01
CA SER A 154 -4.03 -8.43 10.06
C SER A 154 -3.42 -9.28 11.17
N GLN A 155 -4.21 -10.24 11.65
CA GLN A 155 -3.75 -11.29 12.58
C GLN A 155 -3.48 -12.63 11.87
N LEU A 156 -3.61 -12.66 10.55
CA LEU A 156 -3.37 -13.86 9.76
C LEU A 156 -1.88 -14.20 9.74
N GLU A 157 -1.55 -15.39 10.24
CA GLU A 157 -0.18 -15.89 10.15
C GLU A 157 0.25 -15.96 8.68
N GLY A 158 1.43 -15.39 8.41
CA GLY A 158 1.96 -15.32 7.06
C GLY A 158 1.52 -14.13 6.23
N GLN A 159 0.73 -13.20 6.77
CA GLN A 159 0.43 -11.96 6.06
C GLN A 159 1.71 -11.17 5.74
N VAL A 160 1.95 -10.96 4.45
CA VAL A 160 3.03 -10.12 3.93
C VAL A 160 2.41 -8.86 3.33
N THR A 161 3.00 -7.72 3.68
CA THR A 161 2.58 -6.43 3.17
C THR A 161 3.71 -5.78 2.39
N LEU A 162 3.40 -5.29 1.19
CA LEU A 162 4.30 -4.49 0.37
C LEU A 162 3.92 -3.01 0.46
N MET A 163 4.93 -2.15 0.53
CA MET A 163 4.80 -0.70 0.41
C MET A 163 5.63 -0.17 -0.77
N LEU A 164 5.05 0.70 -1.59
CA LEU A 164 5.76 1.46 -2.63
C LEU A 164 5.69 2.96 -2.31
N GLY A 165 6.85 3.60 -2.20
CA GLY A 165 6.98 4.99 -1.76
C GLY A 165 6.77 6.02 -2.88
N PHE A 166 6.05 7.11 -2.57
CA PHE A 166 5.90 8.29 -3.42
C PHE A 166 6.40 9.53 -2.65
N PRO A 167 7.71 9.83 -2.68
CA PRO A 167 8.26 10.96 -1.93
C PRO A 167 7.72 12.29 -2.49
N SER A 168 7.62 13.29 -1.61
CA SER A 168 7.07 14.62 -1.94
C SER A 168 7.94 15.44 -2.89
N SER A 169 9.23 15.13 -2.99
CA SER A 169 10.16 15.81 -3.89
C SER A 169 10.91 14.82 -4.79
N SER A 170 11.34 15.30 -5.95
CA SER A 170 12.26 14.55 -6.81
C SER A 170 13.62 14.38 -6.12
N SER A 171 14.25 13.22 -6.35
CA SER A 171 15.56 12.86 -5.78
C SER A 171 15.59 12.86 -4.25
N TYR A 172 14.43 12.76 -3.60
CA TYR A 172 14.34 12.60 -2.15
C TYR A 172 15.02 11.30 -1.71
N SER A 173 15.77 11.39 -0.63
CA SER A 173 16.47 10.28 0.00
C SER A 173 16.49 10.51 1.51
N GLY A 174 15.98 9.55 2.29
CA GLY A 174 15.80 9.71 3.73
C GLY A 174 14.68 8.86 4.32
N HIS A 175 14.21 9.23 5.50
CA HIS A 175 13.16 8.49 6.22
C HIS A 175 11.77 9.05 5.94
N SER A 176 10.74 8.60 6.68
CA SER A 176 9.40 9.21 6.68
C SER A 176 8.57 9.03 5.39
N VAL A 177 9.03 8.19 4.46
CA VAL A 177 8.22 7.74 3.30
C VAL A 177 7.44 6.47 3.64
N PHE A 178 8.02 5.55 4.39
CA PHE A 178 7.36 4.34 4.86
C PHE A 178 6.86 4.48 6.30
N SER A 179 6.11 3.48 6.77
CA SER A 179 5.76 3.35 8.18
C SER A 179 7.00 3.18 9.06
N HIS A 180 6.88 3.51 10.34
CA HIS A 180 7.81 3.06 11.37
C HIS A 180 7.45 1.66 11.85
N PHE A 181 8.45 0.91 12.31
CA PHE A 181 8.29 -0.46 12.77
C PHE A 181 8.93 -0.66 14.14
N THR A 182 8.45 -1.67 14.86
CA THR A 182 9.11 -2.17 16.06
C THR A 182 9.02 -3.69 16.12
N THR A 183 10.07 -4.31 16.66
CA THR A 183 10.10 -5.74 17.00
C THR A 183 9.61 -6.00 18.43
N HIS A 184 9.18 -4.95 19.14
CA HIS A 184 8.71 -5.07 20.51
C HIS A 184 7.49 -5.99 20.56
N SER A 185 7.57 -7.00 21.43
CA SER A 185 6.44 -7.91 21.68
C SER A 185 5.50 -7.27 22.67
N PRO A 186 4.23 -7.05 22.31
CA PRO A 186 3.29 -6.39 23.21
C PRO A 186 3.04 -7.24 24.46
N THR A 187 3.05 -6.61 25.63
CA THR A 187 2.65 -7.24 26.91
C THR A 187 1.14 -7.40 27.01
N THR A 188 0.36 -6.52 26.35
CA THR A 188 -1.09 -6.55 26.32
C THR A 188 -1.60 -6.33 24.89
N LEU A 189 -2.53 -7.17 24.45
CA LEU A 189 -3.18 -7.08 23.14
C LEU A 189 -4.62 -6.59 23.33
N LYS A 190 -4.99 -5.50 22.65
CA LYS A 190 -6.40 -5.09 22.52
C LYS A 190 -6.86 -5.48 21.12
N THR A 191 -7.60 -6.57 21.01
CA THR A 191 -8.35 -6.85 19.79
C THR A 191 -9.50 -5.86 19.69
N THR A 192 -9.76 -5.33 18.49
CA THR A 192 -10.93 -4.49 18.25
C THR A 192 -12.17 -5.37 18.37
N SER A 193 -12.81 -5.32 19.55
CA SER A 193 -14.05 -6.04 19.89
C SER A 193 -13.95 -7.58 19.87
N GLU A 194 -14.41 -8.22 20.95
CA GLU A 194 -14.65 -9.67 20.98
C GLU A 194 -15.69 -10.03 19.90
N GLY A 195 -15.25 -10.63 18.79
CA GLY A 195 -16.15 -11.17 17.76
C GLY A 195 -15.84 -10.80 16.30
N GLU A 196 -14.89 -9.90 16.04
CA GLU A 196 -14.44 -9.63 14.67
C GLU A 196 -13.32 -10.62 14.29
N GLY A 197 -13.44 -11.30 13.14
CA GLY A 197 -12.57 -12.41 12.74
C GLY A 197 -11.09 -12.02 12.53
N HIS A 198 -10.28 -12.99 12.09
CA HIS A 198 -8.82 -12.83 11.88
C HIS A 198 -8.38 -11.68 10.96
N ASP A 199 -9.30 -11.05 10.22
CA ASP A 199 -9.07 -9.90 9.32
C ASP A 199 -9.08 -8.54 10.04
N SER A 200 -9.22 -8.53 11.37
CA SER A 200 -9.34 -7.28 12.14
C SER A 200 -7.98 -6.80 12.66
N PRO A 201 -7.71 -5.48 12.64
CA PRO A 201 -6.43 -4.95 13.05
C PRO A 201 -6.17 -5.27 14.53
N LEU A 202 -4.92 -5.60 14.84
CA LEU A 202 -4.45 -5.79 16.20
C LEU A 202 -3.90 -4.46 16.71
N ILE A 203 -4.59 -3.81 17.64
CA ILE A 203 -4.13 -2.55 18.23
C ILE A 203 -3.39 -2.87 19.53
N VAL A 204 -2.20 -2.31 19.66
CA VAL A 204 -1.38 -2.49 20.86
C VAL A 204 -1.39 -1.20 21.66
N ASP A 205 -1.84 -1.32 22.91
CA ASP A 205 -1.59 -0.31 23.92
C ASP A 205 -0.23 -0.60 24.53
N MET A 206 0.79 0.12 24.07
CA MET A 206 2.13 0.02 24.65
C MET A 206 2.13 0.86 25.93
N GLU A 207 1.77 0.27 27.06
CA GLU A 207 1.81 0.94 28.38
C GLU A 207 3.21 1.50 28.69
N GLU A 208 4.24 0.89 28.12
CA GLU A 208 5.60 1.41 28.10
C GLU A 208 5.89 2.06 26.76
N ASN A 209 6.19 3.37 26.77
CA ASN A 209 6.75 4.09 25.64
C ASN A 209 7.84 3.24 24.96
N VAL A 210 7.55 2.66 23.79
CA VAL A 210 8.57 2.04 22.94
C VAL A 210 9.69 3.05 22.87
N LYS A 211 10.85 2.74 23.44
CA LYS A 211 11.96 3.69 23.49
C LYS A 211 12.23 4.05 22.04
N ILE A 212 12.34 5.34 21.73
CA ILE A 212 12.58 5.83 20.36
C ILE A 212 13.74 5.07 19.65
N ARG A 213 14.70 4.55 20.43
CA ARG A 213 15.84 3.74 19.94
C ARG A 213 15.46 2.35 19.40
N GLU A 214 14.28 1.84 19.73
CA GLU A 214 13.74 0.56 19.26
C GLU A 214 12.84 0.75 18.02
N VAL A 215 12.59 2.00 17.64
CA VAL A 215 11.82 2.34 16.44
C VAL A 215 12.72 2.23 15.22
N ILE A 216 12.38 1.28 14.34
CA ILE A 216 13.00 1.10 13.05
C ILE A 216 12.36 2.10 12.08
N LYS A 217 13.20 2.98 11.51
CA LYS A 217 12.80 3.98 10.51
C LYS A 217 13.37 3.56 9.15
N PRO A 218 12.58 2.92 8.27
CA PRO A 218 13.09 2.48 6.98
C PRO A 218 13.62 3.66 6.16
N PHE A 219 14.73 3.43 5.47
CA PHE A 219 15.28 4.38 4.52
C PHE A 219 14.57 4.24 3.18
N TYR A 220 14.29 5.37 2.54
CA TYR A 220 13.84 5.47 1.16
C TYR A 220 14.93 6.16 0.33
N GLY A 221 15.13 5.66 -0.88
CA GLY A 221 16.02 6.24 -1.89
C GLY A 221 15.94 5.44 -3.18
N GLU A 222 16.68 5.87 -4.19
CA GLU A 222 16.86 5.08 -5.42
C GLU A 222 17.50 3.72 -5.06
N GLY A 223 16.88 2.62 -5.50
CA GLY A 223 17.26 1.26 -5.09
C GLY A 223 16.62 0.79 -3.77
N CYS A 224 15.80 1.60 -3.13
CA CYS A 224 15.06 1.28 -1.90
C CYS A 224 13.62 1.83 -1.95
N GLU A 225 12.99 1.83 -3.14
CA GLU A 225 11.66 2.40 -3.34
C GLU A 225 10.53 1.49 -2.86
N VAL A 226 10.81 0.21 -2.68
CA VAL A 226 9.85 -0.81 -2.22
C VAL A 226 10.29 -1.40 -0.90
N LEU A 227 9.33 -1.56 0.02
CA LEU A 227 9.51 -2.18 1.32
C LEU A 227 8.53 -3.32 1.49
N VAL A 228 9.00 -4.50 1.88
CA VAL A 228 8.15 -5.68 2.12
C VAL A 228 8.37 -6.18 3.54
N TYR A 229 7.28 -6.44 4.26
CA TYR A 229 7.36 -6.88 5.65
C TYR A 229 6.29 -7.91 6.00
N ARG A 230 6.54 -8.61 7.10
CA ARG A 230 5.64 -9.58 7.71
C ARG A 230 4.75 -8.84 8.71
N ASP A 231 3.53 -8.53 8.29
CA ASP A 231 2.56 -7.79 9.09
C ASP A 231 2.15 -8.59 10.33
N ASP A 232 2.13 -9.92 10.21
CA ASP A 232 1.88 -10.83 11.33
C ASP A 232 3.01 -10.89 12.36
N LYS A 233 4.19 -10.35 12.07
CA LYS A 233 5.36 -10.36 12.97
C LYS A 233 5.73 -8.97 13.48
N LEU A 234 5.57 -7.92 12.67
CA LEU A 234 6.00 -6.58 13.03
C LEU A 234 4.80 -5.70 13.38
N LEU A 235 4.96 -4.85 14.39
CA LEU A 235 4.05 -3.74 14.61
C LEU A 235 4.51 -2.55 13.79
N HIS A 236 3.57 -1.82 13.19
CA HIS A 236 3.86 -0.58 12.49
C HIS A 236 3.01 0.57 12.98
N SER A 237 3.51 1.77 12.70
CA SER A 237 2.80 3.02 12.95
C SER A 237 3.14 4.06 11.89
N ALA A 238 2.38 5.15 11.88
CA ALA A 238 2.70 6.31 11.06
C ALA A 238 4.11 6.85 11.43
N PRO A 239 4.86 7.38 10.46
CA PRO A 239 6.15 8.02 10.74
C PRO A 239 5.99 9.33 11.53
N ASP A 240 7.08 9.80 12.15
CA ASP A 240 7.12 11.05 12.96
C ASP A 240 6.77 12.30 12.15
N SER A 241 7.00 12.21 10.85
CA SER A 241 6.75 13.24 9.85
C SER A 241 6.39 12.54 8.55
N THR A 242 5.69 13.22 7.65
CA THR A 242 5.33 12.66 6.34
C THR A 242 6.11 13.35 5.23
N ASN A 243 7.14 12.67 4.69
CA ASN A 243 7.95 13.15 3.56
C ASN A 243 7.52 12.49 2.24
N ARG A 244 6.21 12.35 2.05
CA ARG A 244 5.60 11.60 0.94
C ARG A 244 4.31 12.26 0.48
N ASP A 245 4.06 12.24 -0.82
CA ASP A 245 2.73 12.52 -1.39
C ASP A 245 1.77 11.35 -1.14
N GLY A 246 2.34 10.15 -1.08
CA GLY A 246 1.62 8.97 -0.64
C GLY A 246 2.52 7.75 -0.46
N VAL A 247 1.90 6.66 -0.03
CA VAL A 247 2.50 5.34 -0.04
C VAL A 247 1.43 4.35 -0.45
N TRP A 248 1.75 3.47 -1.38
CA TRP A 248 0.88 2.35 -1.65
C TRP A 248 1.13 1.25 -0.65
N ARG A 249 0.08 0.53 -0.27
CA ARG A 249 0.15 -0.68 0.53
C ARG A 249 -0.62 -1.78 -0.20
N PHE A 250 0.03 -2.91 -0.46
CA PHE A 250 -0.60 -4.13 -0.98
C PHE A 250 -0.56 -5.18 0.12
N MET A 251 -1.73 -5.74 0.43
CA MET A 251 -1.95 -6.77 1.44
C MET A 251 -2.78 -7.88 0.84
#